data_AF-R9PL00-F1
#
_entry.id   AF-R9PL00-F1
#
_cell.length_a   1.000
_cell.length_b   1.000
_cell.length_c   1.000
_cell.angle_alpha   90.00
_cell.angle_beta   90.00
_cell.angle_gamma   90.00
#
_symmetry.space_group_name_H-M   'P 1'
#
loop_
_entity.id
_entity.type
_entity.pdbx_description
1 polymer ?
#
loop_
_entity_poly.entity_id
_entity_poly.type
_entity_poly.pdbx_seq_one_letter_code
_entity_poly.pdbx_strand_id
1 'polypeptide(L)'
;MDTLKKILFFDVFPFLCRLIGCGLLAIALYGIGFPPKTDIGTTSGLLLILSLFFILLPLAKKISLGKLLTFEREIEKVKTEVTDFKGETREFLNVYSNMITAISNTVNQTVNVHLPGKEQVQEAKDELKSTIQQEDNGFSIEDELQEYISLSGNDINFALARLRMDLEKSMRAILGKRTQTSDPTEMKSKFMSARQLFKELTIEYPNYKGMHSSYDYILKICNAAIHGQQISNGHAQEALYMGLQMLKELERVQK
;
A
#
# COMPACT_ATOMS: atom_id res chain seq x y z
N MET A 1 41.61 -17.04 -30.75
CA MET A 1 40.30 -17.09 -30.08
C MET A 1 39.44 -15.83 -30.32
N ASP A 2 40.05 -14.65 -30.55
CA ASP A 2 39.30 -13.40 -30.77
C ASP A 2 38.60 -13.26 -32.14
N THR A 3 39.09 -13.93 -33.18
CA THR A 3 38.48 -13.90 -34.52
C THR A 3 37.18 -14.70 -34.59
N LEU A 4 37.12 -15.86 -33.91
CA LEU A 4 35.92 -16.69 -33.79
C LEU A 4 34.81 -15.99 -33.00
N LYS A 5 35.14 -15.24 -31.93
CA LYS A 5 34.17 -14.40 -31.21
C LYS A 5 33.64 -13.26 -32.08
N LYS A 6 34.49 -12.61 -32.89
CA LYS A 6 34.03 -11.56 -33.82
C LYS A 6 33.06 -12.07 -34.90
N ILE A 7 33.21 -13.31 -35.35
CA ILE A 7 32.29 -13.94 -36.31
C ILE A 7 30.97 -14.34 -35.63
N LEU A 8 31.02 -14.84 -34.39
CA LEU A 8 29.82 -15.22 -33.63
C LEU A 8 28.92 -14.00 -33.27
N PHE A 9 29.53 -12.82 -33.12
CA PHE A 9 28.84 -11.55 -32.86
C PHE A 9 28.66 -10.70 -34.12
N PHE A 10 28.98 -11.22 -35.30
CA PHE A 10 28.74 -10.51 -36.54
C PHE A 10 27.25 -10.55 -36.83
N ASP A 11 26.58 -9.40 -36.72
CA ASP A 11 25.17 -9.26 -37.03
C ASP A 11 24.98 -9.46 -38.55
N VAL A 12 24.74 -10.72 -38.94
CA VAL A 12 24.66 -11.17 -40.35
C VAL A 12 23.51 -10.45 -41.08
N PHE A 13 22.46 -10.08 -40.34
CA PHE A 13 21.26 -9.47 -40.89
C PHE A 13 21.51 -8.06 -41.47
N PRO A 14 22.07 -7.07 -40.75
CA PRO A 14 22.43 -5.78 -41.34
C PRO A 14 23.37 -5.86 -42.54
N PHE A 15 24.29 -6.83 -42.53
CA PHE A 15 25.22 -7.04 -43.62
C PHE A 15 24.50 -7.55 -44.88
N LEU A 16 23.66 -8.57 -44.75
CA LEU A 16 22.83 -9.09 -45.85
C LEU A 16 21.87 -8.03 -46.41
N CYS A 17 21.19 -7.27 -45.54
CA CYS A 17 20.28 -6.21 -45.98
C CYS A 17 21.01 -5.12 -46.77
N ARG A 18 22.21 -4.69 -46.33
CA ARG A 18 23.03 -3.72 -47.06
C ARG A 18 23.55 -4.29 -48.37
N LEU A 19 23.97 -5.56 -48.39
CA LEU A 19 24.47 -6.22 -49.59
C LEU A 19 23.37 -6.34 -50.66
N ILE A 20 22.15 -6.76 -50.26
CA ILE A 20 20.99 -6.81 -51.16
C ILE A 20 20.62 -5.41 -51.64
N GLY A 21 20.56 -4.42 -50.74
CA GLY A 21 20.27 -3.02 -51.08
C GLY A 21 21.26 -2.45 -52.09
N CYS A 22 22.57 -2.61 -51.85
CA CYS A 22 23.62 -2.18 -52.78
C CYS A 22 23.56 -2.91 -54.13
N GLY A 23 23.20 -4.20 -54.15
CA GLY A 23 23.01 -4.96 -55.38
C GLY A 23 21.84 -4.41 -56.21
N LEU A 24 20.70 -4.15 -55.58
CA LEU A 24 19.54 -3.54 -56.23
C LEU A 24 19.83 -2.13 -56.75
N LEU A 25 20.59 -1.34 -55.98
CA LEU A 25 21.07 -0.02 -56.40
C LEU A 25 21.95 -0.12 -57.65
N ALA A 26 22.92 -1.03 -57.66
CA ALA A 26 23.83 -1.22 -58.77
C ALA A 26 23.09 -1.65 -60.05
N ILE A 27 22.10 -2.53 -59.94
CA ILE A 27 21.25 -2.96 -61.06
C ILE A 27 20.42 -1.78 -61.59
N ALA A 28 19.82 -0.98 -60.70
CA ALA A 28 19.05 0.20 -61.10
C ALA A 28 19.93 1.25 -61.80
N LEU A 29 21.13 1.51 -61.27
CA LEU A 29 22.09 2.44 -61.85
C LEU A 29 22.71 1.93 -63.16
N TYR A 30 22.90 0.62 -63.31
CA TYR A 30 23.33 0.04 -64.58
C TYR A 30 22.25 0.17 -65.66
N GLY A 31 20.98 0.02 -65.28
CA GLY A 31 19.84 0.17 -66.18
C GLY A 31 19.55 1.62 -66.60
N ILE A 32 19.70 2.59 -65.70
CA ILE A 32 19.42 4.02 -65.96
C ILE A 32 20.67 4.78 -66.48
N GLY A 33 21.87 4.32 -66.09
CA GLY A 33 23.13 5.05 -66.22
C GLY A 33 23.35 6.08 -65.10
N PHE A 34 24.61 6.44 -64.84
CA PHE A 34 24.96 7.53 -63.91
C PHE A 34 26.04 8.43 -64.53
N PRO A 35 25.74 9.71 -64.88
CA PRO A 35 24.43 10.37 -64.82
C PRO A 35 23.37 9.69 -65.72
N PRO A 36 22.07 9.83 -65.41
CA PRO A 36 20.98 9.11 -66.08
C PRO A 36 20.95 9.43 -67.58
N LYS A 37 21.01 8.37 -68.40
CA LYS A 37 20.99 8.47 -69.87
C LYS A 37 19.61 8.21 -70.45
N THR A 38 18.71 7.66 -69.63
CA THR A 38 17.33 7.32 -69.99
C THR A 38 16.38 7.79 -68.90
N ASP A 39 15.12 8.06 -69.25
CA ASP A 39 14.09 8.39 -68.27
C ASP A 39 13.91 7.25 -67.25
N ILE A 40 13.61 7.62 -66.00
CA ILE A 40 13.44 6.66 -64.92
C ILE A 40 12.10 5.93 -65.13
N GLY A 41 12.16 4.75 -65.73
CA GLY A 41 11.01 3.86 -65.86
C GLY A 41 10.51 3.36 -64.49
N THR A 42 9.26 2.89 -64.46
CA THR A 42 8.59 2.36 -63.26
C THR A 42 9.37 1.23 -62.58
N THR A 43 9.98 0.33 -63.35
CA THR A 43 10.83 -0.76 -62.86
C THR A 43 12.06 -0.25 -62.12
N SER A 44 12.77 0.72 -62.72
CA SER A 44 14.00 1.26 -62.12
C SER A 44 13.70 2.13 -60.90
N GLY A 45 12.57 2.84 -60.90
CA GLY A 45 12.06 3.56 -59.72
C GLY A 45 11.74 2.62 -58.55
N LEU A 46 11.07 1.50 -58.83
CA LEU A 46 10.74 0.48 -57.82
C LEU A 46 12.01 -0.17 -57.21
N LEU A 47 13.02 -0.45 -58.04
CA LEU A 47 14.31 -0.96 -57.57
C LEU A 47 15.06 0.03 -56.67
N LEU A 48 15.01 1.33 -56.97
CA LEU A 48 15.61 2.37 -56.12
C LEU A 48 14.91 2.48 -54.76
N ILE A 49 13.57 2.42 -54.73
CA ILE A 49 12.79 2.43 -53.49
C ILE A 49 13.11 1.21 -52.63
N LEU A 50 13.13 0.01 -53.23
CA LEU A 50 13.48 -1.23 -52.53
C LEU A 50 14.93 -1.21 -52.02
N SER A 51 15.87 -0.70 -52.82
CA SER A 51 17.26 -0.51 -52.39
C SER A 51 17.33 0.36 -51.14
N LEU A 52 16.67 1.52 -51.15
CA LEU A 52 16.65 2.44 -50.01
C LEU A 52 16.00 1.78 -48.78
N PHE A 53 14.89 1.07 -48.98
CA PHE A 53 14.21 0.32 -47.92
C PHE A 53 15.13 -0.70 -47.24
N PHE A 54 15.83 -1.54 -48.01
CA PHE A 54 16.73 -2.56 -47.44
C PHE A 54 17.97 -1.95 -46.75
N ILE A 55 18.47 -0.82 -47.23
CA ILE A 55 19.58 -0.10 -46.58
C ILE A 55 19.15 0.47 -45.22
N LEU A 56 17.91 0.98 -45.13
CA LEU A 56 17.37 1.62 -43.92
C LEU A 56 16.77 0.62 -42.91
N LEU A 57 16.31 -0.55 -43.36
CA LEU A 57 15.72 -1.60 -42.52
C LEU A 57 16.53 -1.97 -41.26
N PRO A 58 17.86 -2.19 -41.33
CA PRO A 58 18.64 -2.49 -40.13
C PRO A 58 18.77 -1.31 -39.16
N LEU A 59 18.64 -0.05 -39.63
CA LEU A 59 18.63 1.13 -38.74
C LEU A 59 17.35 1.19 -37.90
N ALA A 60 16.21 0.90 -38.51
CA ALA A 60 14.92 0.84 -37.81
C ALA A 60 14.91 -0.24 -36.72
N LYS A 61 15.47 -1.43 -37.02
CA LYS A 61 15.58 -2.53 -36.05
C LYS A 61 16.49 -2.17 -34.86
N LYS A 62 17.60 -1.46 -35.11
CA LYS A 62 18.50 -1.00 -34.03
C LYS A 62 17.84 0.03 -33.10
N ILE A 63 16.98 0.92 -33.61
CA ILE A 63 16.24 1.90 -32.81
C ILE A 63 15.21 1.21 -31.90
N SER A 64 14.52 0.18 -32.42
CA SER A 64 13.56 -0.63 -31.65
C SER A 64 14.24 -1.44 -30.53
N LEU A 65 15.34 -2.14 -30.85
CA LEU A 65 16.09 -2.95 -29.88
C LEU A 65 16.78 -2.08 -28.81
N GLY A 66 17.29 -0.90 -29.20
CA GLY A 66 17.88 0.05 -28.25
C GLY A 66 16.87 0.55 -27.22
N LYS A 67 15.63 0.85 -27.65
CA LYS A 67 14.55 1.23 -26.73
C LYS A 67 14.15 0.09 -25.78
N LEU A 68 14.12 -1.15 -26.27
CA LEU A 68 13.74 -2.32 -25.47
C LEU A 68 14.81 -2.64 -24.41
N LEU A 69 16.09 -2.53 -24.77
CA LEU A 69 17.21 -2.66 -23.83
C LEU A 69 17.26 -1.53 -22.79
N THR A 70 16.94 -0.28 -23.17
CA THR A 70 16.85 0.80 -22.18
C THR A 70 15.69 0.59 -21.23
N PHE A 71 14.54 0.10 -21.71
CA PHE A 71 13.39 -0.25 -20.87
C PHE A 71 13.69 -1.40 -19.91
N GLU A 72 14.32 -2.48 -20.38
CA GLU A 72 14.74 -3.59 -19.50
C GLU A 72 15.73 -3.10 -18.43
N ARG A 73 16.68 -2.23 -18.80
CA ARG A 73 17.65 -1.65 -17.86
C ARG A 73 17.00 -0.69 -16.86
N GLU A 74 16.00 0.07 -17.26
CA GLU A 74 15.21 0.92 -16.36
C GLU A 74 14.37 0.06 -15.40
N ILE A 75 13.74 -1.01 -15.88
CA ILE A 75 12.99 -1.96 -15.03
C ILE A 75 13.92 -2.68 -14.04
N GLU A 76 15.12 -3.08 -14.47
CA GLU A 76 16.11 -3.72 -13.61
C GLU A 76 16.64 -2.75 -12.55
N LYS A 77 16.87 -1.48 -12.89
CA LYS A 77 17.19 -0.42 -11.93
C LYS A 77 16.06 -0.20 -10.94
N VAL A 78 14.82 -0.05 -11.40
CA VAL A 78 13.65 0.12 -10.52
C VAL A 78 13.49 -1.08 -9.58
N LYS A 79 13.71 -2.30 -10.07
CA LYS A 79 13.67 -3.52 -9.23
C LYS A 79 14.79 -3.53 -8.19
N THR A 80 15.98 -3.06 -8.55
CA THR A 80 17.12 -2.94 -7.62
C THR A 80 16.82 -1.88 -6.56
N GLU A 81 16.36 -0.69 -6.96
CA GLU A 81 15.94 0.38 -6.04
C GLU A 81 14.80 -0.06 -5.11
N VAL A 82 13.81 -0.81 -5.59
CA VAL A 82 12.74 -1.37 -4.74
C VAL A 82 13.28 -2.43 -3.77
N THR A 83 14.27 -3.21 -4.20
CA THR A 83 14.89 -4.24 -3.33
C THR A 83 15.77 -3.60 -2.27
N ASP A 84 16.54 -2.59 -2.64
CA ASP A 84 17.37 -1.78 -1.74
C ASP A 84 16.49 -0.98 -0.79
N PHE A 85 15.41 -0.33 -1.27
CA PHE A 85 14.42 0.35 -0.44
C PHE A 85 13.74 -0.61 0.55
N LYS A 86 13.41 -1.84 0.13
CA LYS A 86 12.86 -2.87 1.03
C LYS A 86 13.91 -3.38 2.01
N GLY A 87 15.18 -3.43 1.62
CA GLY A 87 16.33 -3.75 2.46
C GLY A 87 16.55 -2.68 3.53
N GLU A 88 16.69 -1.42 3.11
CA GLU A 88 16.79 -0.25 3.98
C GLU A 88 15.56 -0.12 4.89
N THR A 89 14.34 -0.40 4.40
CA THR A 89 13.14 -0.42 5.24
C THR A 89 13.19 -1.55 6.27
N ARG A 90 13.67 -2.75 5.92
CA ARG A 90 13.85 -3.85 6.88
C ARG A 90 14.95 -3.54 7.90
N GLU A 91 16.04 -2.95 7.48
CA GLU A 91 17.14 -2.55 8.36
C GLU A 91 16.72 -1.40 9.27
N PHE A 92 15.99 -0.41 8.75
CA PHE A 92 15.35 0.65 9.52
C PHE A 92 14.34 0.08 10.50
N LEU A 93 13.49 -0.88 10.11
CA LEU A 93 12.57 -1.59 11.00
C LEU A 93 13.31 -2.40 12.07
N ASN A 94 14.44 -3.01 11.75
CA ASN A 94 15.28 -3.73 12.71
C ASN A 94 15.99 -2.79 13.69
N VAL A 95 16.50 -1.64 13.22
CA VAL A 95 17.07 -0.58 14.06
C VAL A 95 15.99 0.02 14.95
N TYR A 96 14.78 0.26 14.42
CA TYR A 96 13.62 0.66 15.21
C TYR A 96 13.20 -0.41 16.21
N SER A 97 13.21 -1.69 15.86
CA SER A 97 12.88 -2.79 16.77
C SER A 97 13.91 -2.92 17.90
N ASN A 98 15.20 -2.77 17.58
CA ASN A 98 16.29 -2.75 18.56
C ASN A 98 16.24 -1.50 19.45
N MET A 99 15.93 -0.32 18.87
CA MET A 99 15.72 0.92 19.61
C MET A 99 14.47 0.85 20.49
N ILE A 100 13.37 0.24 20.02
CA ILE A 100 12.16 -0.04 20.81
C ILE A 100 12.48 -1.02 21.93
N THR A 101 13.32 -2.03 21.71
CA THR A 101 13.74 -2.98 22.76
C THR A 101 14.62 -2.29 23.81
N ALA A 102 15.54 -1.42 23.38
CA ALA A 102 16.38 -0.61 24.28
C ALA A 102 15.57 0.45 25.05
N ILE A 103 14.61 1.11 24.38
CA ILE A 103 13.66 2.04 24.97
C ILE A 103 12.70 1.29 25.90
N SER A 104 12.23 0.09 25.56
CA SER A 104 11.34 -0.72 26.40
C SER A 104 12.03 -1.16 27.69
N ASN A 105 13.33 -1.49 27.63
CA ASN A 105 14.12 -1.77 28.83
C ASN A 105 14.41 -0.51 29.68
N THR A 106 14.46 0.68 29.06
CA THR A 106 14.78 1.96 29.75
C THR A 106 13.52 2.68 30.27
N VAL A 107 12.38 2.60 29.57
CA VAL A 107 11.11 3.27 29.89
C VAL A 107 10.30 2.54 30.96
N ASN A 108 10.57 1.23 31.17
CA ASN A 108 10.09 0.50 32.34
C ASN A 108 10.50 1.14 33.69
N GLN A 109 11.42 2.12 33.69
CA GLN A 109 11.81 2.85 34.90
C GLN A 109 11.12 4.20 35.14
N THR A 110 10.30 4.77 34.23
CA THR A 110 9.80 6.15 34.47
C THR A 110 8.34 6.47 34.14
N VAL A 111 7.57 5.62 33.46
CA VAL A 111 6.10 5.79 33.35
C VAL A 111 5.41 4.44 33.43
N ASN A 112 4.94 4.05 34.62
CA ASN A 112 4.34 2.75 34.89
C ASN A 112 2.89 2.70 34.37
N VAL A 113 2.72 2.34 33.10
CA VAL A 113 1.41 1.98 32.52
C VAL A 113 1.37 0.47 32.37
N HIS A 114 0.49 -0.17 33.11
CA HIS A 114 0.28 -1.61 33.03
C HIS A 114 -0.51 -1.93 31.74
N LEU A 115 0.19 -2.01 30.61
CA LEU A 115 -0.38 -2.49 29.36
C LEU A 115 -0.78 -3.97 29.52
N PRO A 116 -1.95 -4.39 29.01
CA PRO A 116 -2.41 -5.78 29.13
C PRO A 116 -1.44 -6.77 28.47
N GLY A 117 -1.19 -7.90 29.12
CA GLY A 117 -0.31 -8.96 28.59
C GLY A 117 -0.91 -9.67 27.37
N LYS A 118 -0.08 -10.31 26.54
CA LYS A 118 -0.49 -10.96 25.28
C LYS A 118 -1.65 -11.96 25.44
N GLU A 119 -1.66 -12.72 26.54
CA GLU A 119 -2.72 -13.70 26.84
C GLU A 119 -4.08 -13.01 27.07
N GLN A 120 -4.09 -11.91 27.82
CA GLN A 120 -5.29 -11.10 28.06
C GLN A 120 -5.82 -10.47 26.76
N VAL A 121 -4.94 -10.12 25.82
CA VAL A 121 -5.35 -9.60 24.51
C VAL A 121 -6.06 -10.68 23.70
N GLN A 122 -5.53 -11.90 23.71
CA GLN A 122 -6.11 -13.01 22.97
C GLN A 122 -7.47 -13.41 23.55
N GLU A 123 -7.58 -13.55 24.88
CA GLU A 123 -8.86 -13.81 25.55
C GLU A 123 -9.91 -12.74 25.21
N ALA A 124 -9.54 -11.46 25.31
CA ALA A 124 -10.45 -10.37 24.98
C ALA A 124 -10.96 -10.45 23.53
N LYS A 125 -10.10 -10.82 22.58
CA LYS A 125 -10.43 -10.98 21.16
C LYS A 125 -11.39 -12.15 20.92
N ASP A 126 -11.17 -13.26 21.59
CA ASP A 126 -12.02 -14.45 21.46
C ASP A 126 -13.40 -14.22 22.11
N GLU A 127 -13.43 -13.58 23.27
CA GLU A 127 -14.69 -13.13 23.92
C GLU A 127 -15.49 -12.19 23.00
N LEU A 128 -14.83 -11.22 22.37
CA LEU A 128 -15.47 -10.30 21.44
C LEU A 128 -16.09 -11.04 20.26
N LYS A 129 -15.31 -11.91 19.60
CA LYS A 129 -15.77 -12.70 18.45
C LYS A 129 -16.97 -13.56 18.79
N SER A 130 -17.00 -14.14 20.00
CA SER A 130 -18.14 -14.94 20.46
C SER A 130 -19.39 -14.13 20.79
N THR A 131 -19.22 -12.83 21.05
CA THR A 131 -20.31 -11.93 21.47
C THR A 131 -20.94 -11.16 20.31
N ILE A 132 -20.16 -10.79 19.30
CA ILE A 132 -20.64 -10.05 18.13
C ILE A 132 -21.23 -10.99 17.07
N GLN A 133 -22.21 -10.50 16.31
CA GLN A 133 -22.62 -11.21 15.10
C GLN A 133 -21.59 -10.92 14.01
N GLN A 134 -20.88 -11.92 13.49
CA GLN A 134 -20.00 -11.70 12.33
C GLN A 134 -20.80 -11.83 11.04
N GLU A 135 -20.79 -10.79 10.20
CA GLU A 135 -21.16 -10.95 8.79
C GLU A 135 -19.89 -11.13 7.97
N ASP A 136 -19.88 -12.16 7.14
CA ASP A 136 -18.87 -12.41 6.12
C ASP A 136 -19.15 -11.50 4.90
N ASN A 137 -19.22 -10.20 5.13
CA ASN A 137 -19.25 -9.22 4.05
C ASN A 137 -17.81 -9.13 3.57
N GLY A 138 -17.46 -9.82 2.47
CA GLY A 138 -16.10 -10.08 1.97
C GLY A 138 -15.14 -8.89 1.70
N PHE A 139 -15.31 -7.76 2.35
CA PHE A 139 -14.27 -6.77 2.63
C PHE A 139 -13.37 -7.27 3.77
N SER A 140 -12.05 -7.29 3.53
CA SER A 140 -11.08 -7.66 4.56
C SER A 140 -11.13 -6.63 5.68
N ILE A 141 -11.28 -7.06 6.95
CA ILE A 141 -11.22 -6.13 8.10
C ILE A 141 -9.88 -5.38 8.12
N GLU A 142 -8.83 -5.99 7.58
CA GLU A 142 -7.53 -5.39 7.33
C GLU A 142 -7.60 -4.19 6.38
N ASP A 143 -8.42 -4.24 5.34
CA ASP A 143 -8.58 -3.12 4.39
C ASP A 143 -9.31 -1.96 5.06
N GLU A 144 -10.37 -2.25 5.83
CA GLU A 144 -11.09 -1.23 6.61
C GLU A 144 -10.20 -0.60 7.68
N LEU A 145 -9.33 -1.39 8.31
CA LEU A 145 -8.35 -0.89 9.27
C LEU A 145 -7.39 0.10 8.60
N GLN A 146 -6.87 -0.23 7.41
CA GLN A 146 -5.98 0.67 6.67
C GLN A 146 -6.72 1.93 6.25
N GLU A 147 -7.94 1.81 5.72
CA GLU A 147 -8.77 2.95 5.35
C GLU A 147 -9.02 3.87 6.54
N TYR A 148 -9.36 3.31 7.71
CA TYR A 148 -9.61 4.07 8.92
C TYR A 148 -8.37 4.84 9.40
N ILE A 149 -7.19 4.22 9.31
CA ILE A 149 -5.90 4.87 9.60
C ILE A 149 -5.60 5.99 8.59
N SER A 150 -5.84 5.74 7.30
CA SER A 150 -5.64 6.74 6.25
C SER A 150 -6.55 7.95 6.39
N LEU A 151 -7.82 7.75 6.74
CA LEU A 151 -8.75 8.85 7.06
C LEU A 151 -8.32 9.64 8.31
N SER A 152 -7.45 9.07 9.14
CA SER A 152 -6.90 9.70 10.33
C SER A 152 -5.52 10.32 10.07
N GLY A 153 -5.18 10.59 8.80
CA GLY A 153 -3.92 11.22 8.39
C GLY A 153 -2.71 10.28 8.41
N ASN A 154 -2.95 8.96 8.37
CA ASN A 154 -1.93 7.91 8.54
C ASN A 154 -1.22 7.94 9.91
N ASP A 155 -1.84 8.55 10.92
CA ASP A 155 -1.34 8.56 12.30
C ASP A 155 -2.19 7.65 13.18
N ILE A 156 -1.54 6.64 13.77
CA ILE A 156 -2.19 5.62 14.57
C ILE A 156 -2.74 6.16 15.89
N ASN A 157 -2.10 7.18 16.49
CA ASN A 157 -2.58 7.81 17.71
C ASN A 157 -3.83 8.64 17.45
N PHE A 158 -3.87 9.36 16.32
CA PHE A 158 -5.08 10.04 15.89
C PHE A 158 -6.20 9.06 15.54
N ALA A 159 -5.89 7.94 14.88
CA ALA A 159 -6.86 6.87 14.64
C ALA A 159 -7.44 6.30 15.94
N LEU A 160 -6.60 6.03 16.95
CA LEU A 160 -7.05 5.55 18.27
C LEU A 160 -7.88 6.60 19.04
N ALA A 161 -7.51 7.88 18.96
CA ALA A 161 -8.27 8.97 19.55
C ALA A 161 -9.65 9.07 18.91
N ARG A 162 -9.71 9.01 17.58
CA ARG A 162 -10.95 9.00 16.79
C ARG A 162 -11.83 7.80 17.14
N LEU A 163 -11.25 6.59 17.21
CA LEU A 163 -11.97 5.37 17.56
C LEU A 163 -12.70 5.51 18.91
N ARG A 164 -12.02 6.08 19.92
CA ARG A 164 -12.63 6.33 21.23
C ARG A 164 -13.83 7.28 21.13
N MET A 165 -13.69 8.34 20.33
CA MET A 165 -14.79 9.30 20.12
C MET A 165 -15.97 8.65 19.42
N ASP A 166 -15.70 7.84 18.39
CA ASP A 166 -16.73 7.13 17.63
C ASP A 166 -17.48 6.12 18.52
N LEU A 167 -16.76 5.31 19.31
CA LEU A 167 -17.37 4.35 20.24
C LEU A 167 -18.27 5.06 21.27
N GLU A 168 -17.77 6.15 21.87
CA GLU A 168 -18.57 6.91 22.82
C GLU A 168 -19.80 7.55 22.15
N LYS A 169 -19.66 8.07 20.93
CA LYS A 169 -20.76 8.67 20.18
C LYS A 169 -21.84 7.63 19.87
N SER A 170 -21.45 6.44 19.41
CA SER A 170 -22.39 5.35 19.12
C SER A 170 -23.13 4.89 20.37
N MET A 171 -22.43 4.67 21.49
CA MET A 171 -23.10 4.32 22.75
C MET A 171 -24.04 5.41 23.26
N ARG A 172 -23.66 6.69 23.15
CA ARG A 172 -24.55 7.80 23.50
C ARG A 172 -25.81 7.80 22.63
N ALA A 173 -25.67 7.53 21.33
CA ALA A 173 -26.80 7.46 20.42
C ALA A 173 -27.76 6.31 20.80
N ILE A 174 -27.25 5.10 21.04
CA ILE A 174 -28.04 3.93 21.43
C ILE A 174 -28.79 4.19 22.75
N LEU A 175 -28.11 4.75 23.75
CA LEU A 175 -28.69 5.01 25.08
C LEU A 175 -29.55 6.28 25.14
N GLY A 176 -29.86 6.92 24.00
CA GLY A 176 -30.62 8.16 23.93
C GLY A 176 -29.98 9.33 24.69
N LYS A 177 -28.66 9.31 24.89
CA LYS A 177 -27.91 10.39 25.56
C LYS A 177 -27.62 11.52 24.57
N ARG A 178 -27.42 12.72 25.13
CA ARG A 178 -27.11 13.93 24.35
C ARG A 178 -25.80 13.77 23.56
N THR A 179 -25.85 14.01 22.26
CA THR A 179 -24.69 14.02 21.34
C THR A 179 -24.33 15.40 20.81
N GLN A 180 -25.19 16.40 21.05
CA GLN A 180 -24.97 17.80 20.68
C GLN A 180 -25.01 18.69 21.92
N THR A 181 -24.05 19.61 22.03
CA THR A 181 -24.04 20.64 23.08
C THR A 181 -24.12 21.98 22.38
N SER A 182 -25.33 22.49 22.19
CA SER A 182 -25.60 23.75 21.50
C SER A 182 -25.22 24.98 22.33
N ASP A 183 -25.20 24.87 23.65
CA ASP A 183 -24.73 25.93 24.55
C ASP A 183 -23.75 25.37 25.60
N PRO A 184 -22.45 25.70 25.51
CA PRO A 184 -21.43 25.28 26.48
C PRO A 184 -21.69 25.81 27.90
N THR A 185 -22.41 26.92 28.06
CA THR A 185 -22.72 27.52 29.36
C THR A 185 -23.87 26.83 30.09
N GLU A 186 -24.70 26.08 29.35
CA GLU A 186 -25.78 25.24 29.88
C GLU A 186 -25.35 23.80 30.16
N MET A 187 -24.05 23.50 30.18
CA MET A 187 -23.50 22.20 30.55
C MET A 187 -23.69 21.92 32.06
N LYS A 188 -24.94 21.71 32.50
CA LYS A 188 -25.33 21.47 33.90
C LYS A 188 -25.29 19.98 34.29
N SER A 189 -25.14 19.06 33.33
CA SER A 189 -25.12 17.61 33.58
C SER A 189 -23.70 17.06 33.68
N LYS A 190 -23.47 16.17 34.65
CA LYS A 190 -22.25 15.37 34.74
C LYS A 190 -22.17 14.45 33.52
N PHE A 191 -21.18 14.66 32.65
CA PHE A 191 -20.95 13.78 31.50
C PHE A 191 -20.65 12.36 31.97
N MET A 192 -21.33 11.39 31.35
CA MET A 192 -21.01 9.99 31.57
C MET A 192 -19.67 9.68 30.89
N SER A 193 -18.79 9.01 31.64
CA SER A 193 -17.55 8.49 31.10
C SER A 193 -17.81 7.33 30.14
N ALA A 194 -16.83 7.03 29.29
CA ALA A 194 -16.88 5.90 28.36
C ALA A 194 -17.26 4.57 29.06
N ARG A 195 -16.64 4.30 30.23
CA ARG A 195 -16.98 3.12 31.05
C ARG A 195 -18.40 3.14 31.59
N GLN A 196 -18.91 4.31 31.99
CA GLN A 196 -20.28 4.43 32.49
C GLN A 196 -21.30 4.18 31.37
N LEU A 197 -21.02 4.70 30.16
CA LEU A 197 -21.85 4.44 28.98
C LEU A 197 -21.88 2.95 28.65
N PHE A 198 -20.71 2.30 28.60
CA PHE A 198 -20.66 0.85 28.32
C PHE A 198 -21.37 0.03 29.40
N LYS A 199 -21.20 0.40 30.69
CA LYS A 199 -21.94 -0.25 31.78
C LYS A 199 -23.44 -0.14 31.58
N GLU A 200 -23.95 1.06 31.28
CA GLU A 200 -25.39 1.28 31.04
C GLU A 200 -25.88 0.50 29.80
N LEU A 201 -25.09 0.49 28.72
CA LEU A 201 -25.36 -0.33 27.54
C LEU A 201 -25.55 -1.80 27.90
N THR A 202 -24.65 -2.39 28.70
CA THR A 202 -24.76 -3.81 29.10
C THR A 202 -25.87 -4.10 30.11
N ILE A 203 -26.46 -3.07 30.73
CA ILE A 203 -27.66 -3.21 31.57
C ILE A 203 -28.90 -3.28 30.67
N GLU A 204 -28.98 -2.42 29.66
CA GLU A 204 -30.10 -2.36 28.72
C GLU A 204 -30.06 -3.49 27.68
N TYR A 205 -28.87 -3.90 27.27
CA TYR A 205 -28.59 -4.97 26.30
C TYR A 205 -27.65 -6.03 26.90
N PRO A 206 -28.18 -6.96 27.72
CA PRO A 206 -27.36 -7.91 28.49
C PRO A 206 -26.53 -8.88 27.65
N ASN A 207 -26.91 -9.10 26.39
CA ASN A 207 -26.18 -9.92 25.41
C ASN A 207 -24.77 -9.38 25.12
N TYR A 208 -24.52 -8.08 25.33
CA TYR A 208 -23.21 -7.46 25.07
C TYR A 208 -22.25 -7.50 26.27
N LYS A 209 -22.63 -8.12 27.39
CA LYS A 209 -21.74 -8.24 28.57
C LYS A 209 -20.39 -8.90 28.27
N GLY A 210 -20.35 -9.83 27.33
CA GLY A 210 -19.12 -10.51 26.90
C GLY A 210 -18.08 -9.58 26.26
N MET A 211 -18.46 -8.37 25.83
CA MET A 211 -17.52 -7.40 25.27
C MET A 211 -16.69 -6.66 26.32
N HIS A 212 -16.94 -6.85 27.62
CA HIS A 212 -16.34 -6.01 28.67
C HIS A 212 -14.81 -5.98 28.63
N SER A 213 -14.16 -7.14 28.51
CA SER A 213 -12.70 -7.26 28.49
C SER A 213 -12.11 -6.55 27.28
N SER A 214 -12.71 -6.77 26.10
CA SER A 214 -12.37 -6.08 24.86
C SER A 214 -12.54 -4.57 24.95
N TYR A 215 -13.67 -4.12 25.49
CA TYR A 215 -13.95 -2.70 25.66
C TYR A 215 -12.95 -2.02 26.60
N ASP A 216 -12.62 -2.65 27.74
CA ASP A 216 -11.63 -2.09 28.68
C ASP A 216 -10.22 -2.08 28.08
N TYR A 217 -9.85 -3.12 27.32
CA TYR A 217 -8.60 -3.15 26.56
C TYR A 217 -8.51 -1.98 25.58
N ILE A 218 -9.51 -1.83 24.69
CA ILE A 218 -9.55 -0.75 23.70
C ILE A 218 -9.46 0.60 24.40
N LEU A 219 -10.25 0.81 25.46
CA LEU A 219 -10.28 2.07 26.18
C LEU A 219 -8.93 2.41 26.82
N LYS A 220 -8.21 1.43 27.38
CA LYS A 220 -6.85 1.62 27.93
C LYS A 220 -5.87 2.10 26.84
N ILE A 221 -5.88 1.44 25.68
CA ILE A 221 -4.99 1.79 24.57
C ILE A 221 -5.33 3.17 23.99
N CYS A 222 -6.61 3.46 23.78
CA CYS A 222 -7.04 4.78 23.30
C CYS A 222 -6.69 5.91 24.28
N ASN A 223 -6.87 5.69 25.59
CA ASN A 223 -6.51 6.70 26.59
C ASN A 223 -4.99 6.94 26.61
N ALA A 224 -4.17 5.89 26.50
CA ALA A 224 -2.73 6.03 26.38
C ALA A 224 -2.35 6.90 25.17
N ALA A 225 -3.01 6.70 24.02
CA ALA A 225 -2.74 7.45 22.79
C ALA A 225 -3.08 8.94 22.95
N ILE A 226 -4.25 9.25 23.50
CA ILE A 226 -4.72 10.62 23.73
C ILE A 226 -3.81 11.37 24.70
N HIS A 227 -3.25 10.67 25.68
CA HIS A 227 -2.30 11.24 26.63
C HIS A 227 -0.86 11.29 26.11
N GLY A 228 -0.63 11.02 24.82
CA GLY A 228 0.69 11.09 24.18
C GLY A 228 1.66 10.01 24.65
N GLN A 229 1.16 8.91 25.21
CA GLN A 229 2.00 7.80 25.65
C GLN A 229 2.45 6.97 24.45
N GLN A 230 3.65 6.39 24.55
CA GLN A 230 4.15 5.47 23.53
C GLN A 230 3.43 4.12 23.64
N ILE A 231 2.76 3.72 22.56
CA ILE A 231 2.07 2.44 22.44
C ILE A 231 2.77 1.62 21.37
N SER A 232 2.99 0.32 21.63
CA SER A 232 3.52 -0.57 20.61
C SER A 232 2.53 -0.72 19.45
N ASN A 233 3.03 -0.80 18.21
CA ASN A 233 2.19 -0.97 17.02
C ASN A 233 1.24 -2.18 17.12
N GLY A 234 1.67 -3.30 17.70
CA GLY A 234 0.81 -4.47 17.88
C GLY A 234 -0.42 -4.17 18.74
N HIS A 235 -0.24 -3.54 19.91
CA HIS A 235 -1.36 -3.14 20.76
C HIS A 235 -2.29 -2.14 20.09
N ALA A 236 -1.74 -1.17 19.36
CA ALA A 236 -2.51 -0.17 18.64
C ALA A 236 -3.36 -0.79 17.51
N GLN A 237 -2.78 -1.67 16.70
CA GLN A 237 -3.50 -2.38 15.63
C GLN A 237 -4.59 -3.31 16.19
N GLU A 238 -4.30 -4.06 17.25
CA GLU A 238 -5.30 -4.94 17.87
C GLU A 238 -6.46 -4.14 18.50
N ALA A 239 -6.18 -2.99 19.13
CA ALA A 239 -7.21 -2.12 19.66
C ALA A 239 -8.09 -1.52 18.55
N LEU A 240 -7.49 -1.10 17.43
CA LEU A 240 -8.24 -0.64 16.27
C LEU A 240 -9.11 -1.76 15.67
N TYR A 241 -8.54 -2.95 15.47
CA TYR A 241 -9.23 -4.12 14.94
C TYR A 241 -10.46 -4.51 15.79
N MET A 242 -10.30 -4.60 17.11
CA MET A 242 -11.41 -4.92 18.00
C MET A 242 -12.42 -3.77 18.09
N GLY A 243 -11.94 -2.52 18.10
CA GLY A 243 -12.79 -1.34 18.15
C GLY A 243 -13.68 -1.17 16.92
N LEU A 244 -13.17 -1.43 15.72
CA LEU A 244 -13.95 -1.39 14.48
C LEU A 244 -15.05 -2.45 14.45
N GLN A 245 -14.75 -3.66 14.93
CA GLN A 245 -15.78 -4.71 15.10
C GLN A 245 -16.86 -4.30 16.10
N MET A 246 -16.47 -3.71 17.22
CA MET A 246 -17.44 -3.18 18.19
C MET A 246 -18.29 -2.06 17.58
N LEU A 247 -17.71 -1.14 16.81
CA LEU A 247 -18.45 -0.07 16.13
C LEU A 247 -19.50 -0.64 15.18
N LYS A 248 -19.14 -1.61 14.34
CA LYS A 248 -20.07 -2.30 13.45
C LYS A 248 -21.25 -2.92 14.19
N GLU A 249 -20.98 -3.57 15.32
CA GLU A 249 -22.05 -4.16 16.12
C GLU A 249 -22.95 -3.08 16.76
N LEU A 250 -22.36 -1.99 17.29
CA LEU A 250 -23.13 -0.87 17.83
C LEU A 250 -24.01 -0.19 16.76
N GLU A 251 -23.52 -0.06 15.53
CA GLU A 251 -24.32 0.46 14.41
C GLU A 251 -25.54 -0.41 14.09
N ARG A 252 -25.45 -1.72 14.32
CA ARG A 252 -26.60 -2.62 14.16
C ARG A 252 -27.64 -2.43 15.25
N VAL A 253 -27.20 -2.25 16.50
CA VAL A 253 -28.10 -1.97 17.63
C VAL A 253 -28.90 -0.68 17.42
N GLN A 254 -28.31 0.28 16.69
CA GLN A 254 -28.96 1.55 16.40
C GLN A 254 -30.07 1.45 15.31
N LYS A 255 -30.05 0.41 14.46
CA LYS A 255 -31.02 0.21 13.37
C LYS A 255 -32.25 -0.54 13.85
#